data_AF-A0A822F140-F1
#
_entry.id   AF-A0A822F140-F1
#
_cell.length_a   1.000
_cell.length_b   1.000
_cell.length_c   1.000
_cell.angle_alpha   90.00
_cell.angle_beta   90.00
_cell.angle_gamma   90.00
#
_symmetry.space_group_name_H-M   'P 1'
#
loop_
_entity.id
_entity.type
_entity.pdbx_description
1 polymer ?
#
loop_
_entity_poly.entity_id
_entity_poly.type
_entity_poly.pdbx_seq_one_letter_code
_entity_poly.pdbx_strand_id
1 'polypeptide(L)'
;GLAFSIEERQAYRIRGLLPPNISTPHLQVERIMENLRKMPDDLTRYLALGSLHDTNEKLFYRVAVEHTQEIMPLIYTPTVGLACQKYSLIFLKP
;
A
#
# COMPACT_ATOMS: atom_id res chain seq x y z
N GLY A 1 7.71 0.61 -8.40
CA GLY A 1 6.28 0.34 -8.72
C GLY A 1 6.02 0.45 -10.21
N LEU A 2 4.76 0.39 -10.66
CA LEU A 2 4.38 0.45 -12.09
C LEU A 2 4.40 1.87 -12.69
N ALA A 3 4.69 2.89 -11.88
CA ALA A 3 4.70 4.30 -12.32
C ALA A 3 5.97 4.68 -13.10
N PHE A 4 7.00 3.83 -13.14
CA PHE A 4 8.21 4.11 -13.91
C PHE A 4 7.90 4.18 -15.40
N SER A 5 8.33 5.27 -16.03
CA SER A 5 8.34 5.48 -17.48
C SER A 5 9.19 4.43 -18.19
N ILE A 6 9.07 4.34 -19.52
CA ILE A 6 9.85 3.38 -20.32
C ILE A 6 11.33 3.70 -20.20
N GLU A 7 11.66 4.99 -20.21
CA GLU A 7 13.00 5.57 -20.12
C GLU A 7 13.64 5.21 -18.76
N GLU A 8 12.93 5.44 -17.65
CA GLU A 8 13.38 5.05 -16.31
C GLU A 8 13.57 3.53 -16.20
N ARG A 9 12.66 2.74 -16.76
CA ARG A 9 12.78 1.26 -16.73
C ARG A 9 14.02 0.77 -17.47
N GLN A 10 14.38 1.42 -18.56
CA GLN A 10 15.58 1.11 -19.31
C GLN A 10 16.84 1.58 -18.56
N ALA A 11 16.83 2.82 -18.04
CA ALA A 11 17.94 3.38 -17.27
C ALA A 11 18.26 2.56 -16.01
N TYR A 12 17.23 2.13 -15.28
CA TYR A 12 17.37 1.32 -14.06
C TYR A 12 17.52 -0.19 -14.34
N ARG A 13 17.52 -0.62 -15.61
CA ARG A 13 17.64 -2.04 -16.01
C ARG A 13 16.56 -2.94 -15.40
N ILE A 14 15.35 -2.40 -15.24
CA ILE A 14 14.17 -3.12 -14.72
C ILE A 14 13.14 -3.44 -15.80
N ARG A 15 13.45 -3.13 -17.07
CA ARG A 15 12.64 -3.55 -18.22
C ARG A 15 12.57 -5.09 -18.29
N GLY A 16 11.36 -5.63 -18.37
CA GLY A 16 11.10 -7.08 -18.33
C GLY A 16 10.82 -7.63 -16.93
N LEU A 17 11.20 -6.92 -15.86
CA LEU A 17 10.89 -7.28 -14.48
C LEU A 17 9.54 -6.72 -14.00
N LEU A 18 8.99 -5.76 -14.74
CA LEU A 18 7.69 -5.15 -14.47
C LEU A 18 6.71 -5.46 -15.61
N PRO A 19 5.42 -5.68 -15.32
CA PRO A 19 4.36 -5.70 -16.32
C PRO A 19 4.47 -4.54 -17.32
N PRO A 20 4.14 -4.73 -18.60
CA PRO A 20 4.36 -3.73 -19.65
C PRO A 20 3.54 -2.45 -19.45
N ASN A 21 2.42 -2.53 -18.71
CA ASN A 21 1.58 -1.38 -18.44
C ASN A 21 2.27 -0.35 -17.52
N ILE A 22 2.12 0.93 -17.84
CA ILE A 22 2.54 2.05 -16.99
C ILE A 22 1.29 2.59 -16.32
N SER A 23 1.27 2.57 -14.99
CA SER A 23 0.10 2.98 -14.21
C SER A 23 0.35 4.34 -13.59
N THR A 24 -0.58 5.27 -13.82
CA THR A 24 -0.51 6.62 -13.25
C THR A 24 -0.66 6.56 -11.73
N PRO A 25 -0.05 7.50 -10.98
CA PRO A 25 -0.20 7.54 -9.53
C PRO A 25 -1.65 7.57 -9.05
N HIS A 26 -2.52 8.31 -9.74
CA HIS A 26 -3.95 8.37 -9.42
C HIS A 26 -4.63 7.00 -9.57
N LEU A 27 -4.38 6.29 -10.68
CA LEU A 27 -4.93 4.95 -10.88
C LEU A 27 -4.40 3.95 -9.83
N GLN A 28 -3.17 4.13 -9.36
CA GLN A 28 -2.62 3.31 -8.28
C GLN A 28 -3.34 3.57 -6.95
N VAL A 29 -3.62 4.83 -6.61
CA VAL A 29 -4.40 5.18 -5.41
C VAL A 29 -5.80 4.56 -5.46
N GLU A 30 -6.53 4.77 -6.57
CA GLU A 30 -7.88 4.20 -6.76
C GLU A 30 -7.89 2.68 -6.58
N ARG A 31 -6.93 1.99 -7.21
CA ARG A 31 -6.82 0.53 -7.09
C ARG A 31 -6.54 0.07 -5.66
N ILE A 32 -5.69 0.80 -4.92
CA ILE A 32 -5.43 0.50 -3.51
C ILE A 32 -6.69 0.69 -2.68
N MET A 33 -7.39 1.82 -2.83
CA MET A 33 -8.61 2.11 -2.09
C MET A 33 -9.73 1.12 -2.38
N GLU A 34 -9.93 0.74 -3.65
CA GLU A 34 -10.91 -0.27 -4.04
C GLU A 34 -10.62 -1.62 -3.37
N ASN A 35 -9.35 -2.03 -3.35
CA ASN A 35 -8.94 -3.28 -2.69
C ASN A 35 -9.13 -3.20 -1.17
N LEU A 36 -8.75 -2.09 -0.52
CA LEU A 36 -8.92 -1.91 0.92
C LEU A 36 -10.39 -1.97 1.33
N ARG A 37 -11.28 -1.31 0.59
CA ARG A 37 -12.72 -1.30 0.89
C ARG A 37 -13.35 -2.69 0.75
N LYS A 38 -12.84 -3.54 -0.14
CA LYS A 38 -13.30 -4.94 -0.32
C LYS A 38 -12.78 -5.91 0.74
N MET A 39 -11.77 -5.54 1.53
CA MET A 39 -11.24 -6.41 2.57
C MET A 39 -12.27 -6.64 3.69
N PRO A 40 -12.25 -7.81 4.35
CA PRO A 40 -13.31 -8.19 5.28
C PRO A 40 -13.28 -7.40 6.60
N ASP A 41 -12.11 -6.97 7.06
CA ASP A 41 -11.93 -6.37 8.38
C ASP A 41 -10.73 -5.40 8.43
N ASP A 42 -10.69 -4.58 9.48
CA ASP A 42 -9.67 -3.53 9.66
C ASP A 42 -8.27 -4.07 9.94
N LEU A 43 -8.12 -5.23 10.57
CA LEU A 43 -6.81 -5.84 10.79
C LEU A 43 -6.20 -6.30 9.46
N THR A 44 -7.01 -6.89 8.58
CA THR A 44 -6.59 -7.23 7.22
C THR A 44 -6.18 -5.98 6.42
N ARG A 45 -6.93 -4.88 6.54
CA ARG A 45 -6.58 -3.59 5.91
C ARG A 45 -5.29 -3.00 6.48
N TYR A 46 -5.09 -3.06 7.79
CA TYR A 46 -3.86 -2.63 8.46
C TYR A 46 -2.63 -3.37 7.91
N LEU A 47 -2.72 -4.70 7.78
CA LEU A 47 -1.64 -5.51 7.22
C LEU A 47 -1.35 -5.18 5.75
N ALA A 48 -2.40 -4.93 4.95
CA ALA A 48 -2.24 -4.50 3.57
C ALA A 48 -1.56 -3.13 3.46
N LEU A 49 -1.92 -2.18 4.34
CA LEU A 49 -1.29 -0.86 4.41
C LEU A 49 0.17 -0.94 4.87
N GLY A 50 0.49 -1.81 5.83
CA GLY A 50 1.89 -2.08 6.22
C GLY A 50 2.71 -2.67 5.05
N SER A 51 2.16 -3.65 4.34
CA SER A 51 2.81 -4.20 3.14
C SER A 51 3.00 -3.16 2.04
N LEU A 52 2.03 -2.25 1.86
CA LEU A 52 2.16 -1.14 0.93
C LEU A 52 3.28 -0.17 1.33
N HIS A 53 3.38 0.16 2.62
CA HIS A 53 4.45 1.00 3.15
C HIS A 53 5.83 0.38 2.85
N ASP A 54 6.01 -0.92 3.11
CA ASP A 54 7.27 -1.64 2.88
C ASP A 54 7.67 -1.73 1.40
N THR A 55 6.70 -1.77 0.50
CA THR A 55 6.95 -2.00 -0.94
C THR A 55 6.96 -0.73 -1.78
N ASN A 56 6.19 0.29 -1.38
CA ASN A 56 6.06 1.55 -2.09
C ASN A 56 5.61 2.67 -1.14
N GLU A 57 6.54 3.11 -0.30
CA GLU A 57 6.37 4.20 0.68
C GLU A 57 5.73 5.47 0.09
N LYS A 58 6.15 5.90 -1.12
CA LYS A 58 5.55 7.07 -1.80
C LYS A 58 4.06 6.90 -2.06
N LEU A 59 3.64 5.71 -2.48
CA LEU A 59 2.22 5.43 -2.73
C LEU A 59 1.45 5.31 -1.41
N PHE A 60 2.04 4.70 -0.39
CA PHE A 60 1.45 4.64 0.95
C PHE A 60 1.09 6.03 1.47
N TYR A 61 2.06 6.96 1.50
CA TYR A 61 1.80 8.31 2.00
C TYR A 61 0.79 9.06 1.15
N ARG A 62 0.80 8.85 -0.16
CA ARG A 62 -0.19 9.45 -1.05
C ARG A 62 -1.60 8.98 -0.74
N VAL A 63 -1.80 7.67 -0.56
CA VAL A 63 -3.10 7.09 -0.15
C VAL A 63 -3.54 7.65 1.21
N ALA A 64 -2.63 7.70 2.18
CA ALA A 64 -2.93 8.22 3.53
C ALA A 64 -3.32 9.70 3.54
N VAL A 65 -2.69 10.53 2.69
CA VAL A 65 -3.02 11.96 2.57
C VAL A 65 -4.30 12.19 1.78
N GLU A 66 -4.50 11.50 0.65
CA GLU A 66 -5.70 11.68 -0.18
C GLU A 66 -6.98 11.12 0.48
N HIS A 67 -6.85 10.09 1.34
CA HIS A 67 -7.97 9.41 2.02
C HIS A 67 -7.82 9.40 3.55
N THR A 68 -7.32 10.49 4.14
CA THR A 68 -6.97 10.57 5.57
C THR A 68 -8.07 10.08 6.50
N GLN A 69 -9.35 10.44 6.26
CA GLN A 69 -10.45 10.02 7.11
C GLN A 69 -10.68 8.50 7.13
N GLU A 70 -10.47 7.82 6.00
CA GLU A 70 -10.62 6.36 5.90
C GLU A 70 -9.36 5.64 6.42
N ILE A 71 -8.17 6.22 6.21
CA ILE A 71 -6.89 5.56 6.49
C ILE A 71 -6.42 5.73 7.93
N MET A 72 -6.60 6.92 8.53
CA MET A 72 -6.15 7.20 9.89
C MET A 72 -6.64 6.19 10.95
N PRO A 73 -7.93 5.79 10.99
CA PRO A 73 -8.38 4.81 11.99
C PRO A 73 -7.81 3.40 11.77
N LEU A 74 -7.29 3.11 10.57
CA LEU A 74 -6.65 1.84 10.26
C LEU A 74 -5.19 1.83 10.75
N ILE A 75 -4.42 2.89 10.50
CA ILE A 75 -2.97 2.93 10.81
C ILE A 75 -2.64 3.44 12.21
N TYR A 76 -3.60 4.05 12.90
CA TYR A 76 -3.46 4.52 14.27
C TYR A 76 -4.58 3.92 15.14
N THR A 77 -5.28 4.71 15.93
CA THR A 77 -6.35 4.21 16.80
C THR A 77 -7.67 4.05 16.05
N PRO A 78 -8.43 2.95 16.25
CA PRO A 78 -8.22 1.89 17.25
C PRO A 78 -7.39 0.69 16.75
N THR A 79 -7.21 0.54 15.43
CA THR A 79 -6.75 -0.71 14.80
C THR A 79 -5.31 -1.09 15.15
N VAL A 80 -4.41 -0.10 15.31
CA VAL A 80 -3.02 -0.36 15.73
C VAL A 80 -2.98 -1.07 17.09
N GLY A 81 -3.89 -0.74 18.01
CA GLY A 81 -3.99 -1.39 19.31
C GLY A 81 -4.35 -2.88 19.18
N LEU A 82 -5.31 -3.20 18.31
CA LEU A 82 -5.66 -4.58 17.99
C LEU A 82 -4.49 -5.32 17.31
N ALA A 83 -3.79 -4.66 16.41
CA ALA A 83 -2.61 -5.22 15.74
C ALA A 83 -1.49 -5.51 16.76
N CYS A 84 -1.24 -4.62 17.71
CA CYS A 84 -0.28 -4.85 18.80
C CYS A 84 -0.67 -6.06 19.66
N GLN A 85 -1.95 -6.19 20.03
CA GLN A 85 -2.43 -7.34 20.81
C GLN A 85 -2.24 -8.67 20.07
N LYS A 86 -2.35 -8.67 18.75
CA LYS A 86 -2.23 -9.84 17.88
C LYS A 86 -0.86 -9.95 17.20
N TYR A 87 0.13 -9.15 17.61
CA TYR A 87 1.37 -8.96 16.86
C TYR A 87 2.09 -10.26 16.55
N SER A 88 2.17 -11.18 17.52
CA SER A 88 2.78 -12.50 17.35
C SER A 88 2.13 -13.36 16.26
N LEU A 89 0.85 -13.14 15.95
CA LEU A 89 0.10 -13.89 14.94
C LEU A 89 0.17 -13.26 13.55
N ILE A 90 0.49 -11.96 13.48
CA ILE A 90 0.43 -11.17 12.24
C ILE A 90 1.80 -10.66 11.79
N PHE A 91 2.88 -11.06 12.47
CA PHE A 91 4.25 -10.68 12.16
C PHE A 91 4.65 -11.16 10.75
N LEU A 92 5.11 -10.23 9.91
CA LEU A 92 5.53 -10.52 8.53
C LEU A 92 7.00 -10.20 8.28
N LYS A 93 7.46 -9.03 8.72
CA LYS A 93 8.85 -8.56 8.58
C LYS A 93 9.27 -7.77 9.82
N PRO A 94 10.54 -7.83 10.22
CA PRO A 94 11.10 -7.01 11.29
C PRO A 94 11.24 -5.54 10.88
#